data_AF-W6N5U4-F1
#
_entry.id   AF-W6N5U4-F1
#
_cell.length_a   1.000
_cell.length_b   1.000
_cell.length_c   1.000
_cell.angle_alpha   90.00
_cell.angle_beta   90.00
_cell.angle_gamma   90.00
#
_symmetry.space_group_name_H-M   'P 1'
#
loop_
_entity.id
_entity.type
_entity.pdbx_description
1 polymer ?
#
loop_
_entity_poly.entity_id
_entity_poly.type
_entity_poly.pdbx_seq_one_letter_code
_entity_poly.pdbx_strand_id
1 'polypeptide(L)' 'MLVISRKKGESLLIGDDIEITVSRIEDGTVKLSISAPKSVKILRKELYKEVEMENKNALARDMSVLKKFKK' A
#
# COMPACT_ATOMS: atom_id res chain seq x y z
N MET A 1 2.80 16.23 -6.40
CA MET A 1 3.65 15.08 -6.79
C MET A 1 5.09 15.55 -6.79
N LEU A 2 5.96 14.93 -6.00
CA LEU A 2 7.39 15.25 -5.93
C LEU A 2 8.17 14.17 -6.67
N VAL A 3 9.06 14.55 -7.58
CA VAL A 3 9.85 13.63 -8.41
C VAL A 3 11.32 13.78 -8.06
N ILE A 4 11.93 12.70 -7.57
CA ILE A 4 13.34 12.68 -7.17
C ILE A 4 13.97 11.43 -7.73
N SER A 5 15.13 11.59 -8.36
CA SER A 5 15.95 10.46 -8.82
C SER A 5 16.96 10.09 -7.75
N ARG A 6 17.04 8.80 -7.41
CA ARG A 6 18.00 8.22 -6.47
C ARG A 6 18.79 7.10 -7.15
N LYS A 7 20.09 7.03 -6.88
CA LYS A 7 20.97 5.93 -7.29
C LYS A 7 20.93 4.80 -6.27
N LYS A 8 21.48 3.64 -6.64
CA LYS A 8 21.65 2.50 -5.73
C LYS A 8 22.40 2.93 -4.48
N GLY A 9 21.87 2.61 -3.31
CA GLY A 9 22.43 2.94 -2.01
C GLY A 9 22.00 4.30 -1.46
N GLU A 10 21.32 5.14 -2.23
CA GLU A 10 20.73 6.36 -1.68
C GLU A 10 19.37 6.06 -1.02
N SER A 11 19.08 6.79 0.05
CA SER A 11 17.81 6.75 0.75
C SER A 11 17.08 8.09 0.67
N LEU A 12 15.79 8.06 0.97
CA LEU A 12 14.93 9.21 1.12
C LEU A 12 14.11 9.04 2.41
N LEU A 13 13.94 10.13 3.14
CA LEU A 13 13.18 10.16 4.38
C LEU A 13 11.83 10.84 4.12
N ILE A 14 10.74 10.28 4.66
CA ILE A 14 9.39 10.84 4.63
C ILE A 14 8.96 11.08 6.07
N GLY A 15 8.82 12.36 6.46
CA GLY A 15 8.65 12.73 7.86
C GLY A 15 9.91 12.35 8.66
N ASP A 16 9.73 11.86 9.88
CA ASP A 16 10.83 11.48 10.78
C ASP A 16 10.98 9.95 10.93
N ASP A 17 9.98 9.18 10.50
CA ASP A 17 9.87 7.76 10.85
C ASP A 17 9.93 6.80 9.65
N ILE A 18 9.86 7.31 8.41
CA ILE A 18 9.81 6.47 7.20
C ILE A 18 11.07 6.71 6.36
N GLU A 19 11.87 5.67 6.16
CA GLU A 19 13.03 5.68 5.28
C GLU A 19 12.81 4.72 4.11
N ILE A 20 13.05 5.18 2.89
CA ILE A 20 13.01 4.37 1.68
C ILE A 20 14.39 4.37 1.04
N THR A 21 14.98 3.19 0.90
CA THR A 21 16.35 3.00 0.40
C THR A 21 16.34 2.19 -0.89
N VAL A 22 17.09 2.65 -1.89
CA VAL A 22 17.28 1.91 -3.14
C VAL A 22 18.30 0.79 -2.94
N SER A 23 17.82 -0.42 -2.66
CA SER A 23 18.67 -1.59 -2.38
C SER A 23 19.39 -2.08 -3.64
N ARG A 24 18.67 -2.24 -4.75
CA ARG A 24 19.25 -2.74 -6.01
C ARG A 24 18.47 -2.24 -7.21
N ILE A 25 19.17 -2.12 -8.33
CA ILE A 25 18.61 -1.83 -9.64
C ILE A 25 19.08 -2.97 -10.54
N GLU A 26 18.14 -3.71 -11.13
CA GLU A 26 18.37 -4.83 -12.04
C GLU A 26 17.43 -4.68 -13.24
N ASP A 27 17.98 -4.42 -14.43
CA ASP A 27 17.29 -4.38 -15.73
C ASP A 27 15.81 -3.94 -15.71
N GLY A 28 15.58 -2.69 -15.28
CA GLY A 28 14.25 -2.08 -15.22
C GLY A 28 13.44 -2.35 -13.94
N THR A 29 13.91 -3.25 -13.08
CA THR A 29 13.35 -3.51 -11.74
C THR A 29 14.19 -2.84 -10.66
N VAL A 30 13.52 -2.14 -9.74
CA VAL A 30 14.16 -1.51 -8.58
C VAL A 30 13.69 -2.20 -7.31
N LYS A 31 14.64 -2.68 -6.50
CA LYS A 31 14.40 -3.18 -5.16
C LYS A 31 14.46 -2.02 -4.18
N LEU A 32 13.33 -1.74 -3.54
CA LEU A 32 13.19 -0.71 -2.51
C LEU A 32 13.11 -1.39 -1.14
N SER A 33 13.94 -0.93 -0.21
CA SER A 33 13.83 -1.27 1.20
C SER A 33 13.07 -0.14 1.89
N ILE A 34 12.00 -0.47 2.60
CA ILE A 34 11.16 0.51 3.30
C ILE A 34 11.27 0.20 4.79
N SER A 35 11.83 1.13 5.55
CA SER A 35 11.83 1.12 7.01
C SER A 35 10.75 2.08 7.49
N ALA A 36 9.79 1.58 8.26
CA ALA A 36 8.73 2.39 8.85
C ALA A 36 8.27 1.77 10.18
N PRO A 37 7.71 2.57 11.10
CA PRO A 37 7.12 2.05 12.32
C PRO A 37 5.89 1.18 12.03
N LYS A 38 5.59 0.24 12.94
CA LYS A 38 4.47 -0.71 12.80
C LYS A 38 3.09 -0.05 12.72
N SER A 39 2.97 1.21 13.12
CA SER A 39 1.76 2.01 12.99
C SER A 39 1.42 2.31 11.52
N VAL A 40 2.43 2.33 10.63
CA VAL A 40 2.27 2.64 9.21
C VAL A 40 2.09 1.34 8.43
N LYS A 41 0.94 1.19 7.76
CA LYS A 41 0.67 0.05 6.89
C LYS A 41 1.41 0.24 5.56
N ILE A 42 2.33 -0.67 5.25
CA ILE A 42 2.99 -0.75 3.94
C ILE A 42 2.31 -1.86 3.14
N LEU A 43 1.69 -1.49 2.03
CA LEU A 43 1.01 -2.42 1.13
C LEU A 43 1.44 -2.15 -0.31
N ARG A 44 1.47 -3.21 -1.12
CA ARG A 44 1.62 -3.05 -2.57
C ARG A 44 0.33 -2.48 -3.15
N LYS A 45 0.44 -1.53 -4.07
CA LYS A 45 -0.69 -0.74 -4.57
C LYS A 45 -1.74 -1.62 -5.27
N GLU A 46 -1.30 -2.66 -5.95
CA GLU A 46 -2.14 -3.65 -6.60
C GLU A 46 -3.04 -4.38 -5.60
N LEU A 47 -2.47 -4.85 -4.48
CA LEU A 47 -3.22 -5.53 -3.42
C LEU A 47 -4.20 -4.60 -2.71
N TYR A 48 -3.84 -3.33 -2.54
CA TYR A 48 -4.74 -2.35 -1.93
C TYR A 48 -6.03 -2.14 -2.75
N LYS A 49 -5.91 -2.10 -4.09
CA LYS A 49 -7.07 -1.95 -4.97
C LYS A 49 -8.02 -3.14 -4.91
N GLU A 50 -7.49 -4.35 -4.83
CA GLU A 50 -8.29 -5.58 -4.71
C GLU A 50 -9.07 -5.59 -3.39
N VAL A 51 -8.42 -5.25 -2.28
CA VAL A 51 -9.07 -5.20 -0.96
C VAL A 51 -10.13 -4.09 -0.88
N GLU A 52 -9.87 -2.90 -1.46
CA GLU A 52 -10.87 -1.82 -1.49
C GLU A 52 -12.10 -2.22 -2.33
N MET A 53 -11.88 -2.90 -3.46
CA MET A 53 -12.95 -3.37 -4.34
C MET A 53 -13.78 -4.47 -3.68
N GLU A 54 -13.13 -5.42 -3.01
CA GLU A 54 -13.81 -6.51 -2.31
C GLU A 54 -14.63 -5.99 -1.12
N ASN A 55 -14.10 -5.02 -0.36
CA ASN A 55 -14.85 -4.36 0.71
C ASN A 55 -16.10 -3.61 0.19
N LYS A 56 -16.00 -2.94 -0.95
CA LYS A 56 -17.18 -2.30 -1.60
C LYS A 56 -18.20 -3.35 -2.05
N ASN A 57 -17.76 -4.47 -2.58
CA ASN A 57 -18.65 -5.58 -2.98
C ASN A 57 -19.32 -6.25 -1.78
N ALA A 58 -18.62 -6.39 -0.66
CA ALA A 58 -19.17 -6.95 0.58
C ALA A 58 -20.28 -6.04 1.14
N LEU A 59 -20.05 -4.72 1.20
CA LEU A 59 -21.05 -3.74 1.66
C LEU A 59 -22.32 -3.73 0.80
N ALA A 60 -22.21 -4.02 -0.50
CA ALA A 60 -23.37 -4.09 -1.40
C ALA A 60 -24.25 -5.32 -1.18
N ARG A 61 -23.73 -6.40 -0.58
CA ARG A 61 -24.44 -7.68 -0.41
C ARG A 61 -25.31 -7.74 0.86
N ASP A 62 -25.09 -6.86 1.83
CA ASP A 62 -25.74 -6.95 3.15
C ASP A 62 -27.19 -6.42 3.20
N MET A 63 -27.57 -5.51 2.30
CA MET A 63 -28.89 -4.86 2.33
C MET A 63 -30.09 -5.81 2.11
N SER A 64 -29.85 -6.92 1.39
CA SER A 64 -30.86 -7.93 1.06
C SER A 64 -30.98 -9.01 2.13
N VAL A 65 -29.91 -9.25 2.89
CA VAL A 65 -29.82 -10.26 3.96
C VAL A 65 -30.47 -9.71 5.24
N LEU A 66 -30.19 -8.45 5.60
CA LEU A 66 -30.77 -7.77 6.76
C LEU A 66 -32.31 -7.66 6.71
N LYS A 67 -32.91 -7.60 5.50
CA LYS A 67 -34.38 -7.59 5.34
C LYS A 67 -35.04 -8.94 5.64
N LYS A 68 -34.30 -10.06 5.57
CA LYS A 68 -34.82 -11.41 5.87
C LYS A 68 -34.84 -11.72 7.37
N PHE A 69 -34.01 -11.04 8.16
CA PHE A 69 -33.93 -11.25 9.62
C PHE A 69 -34.94 -10.44 10.44
N LYS A 70 -35.75 -9.59 9.80
CA LYS A 70 -36.77 -8.77 10.49
C LYS A 70 -38.17 -9.39 10.48
N LYS A 71 -38.27 -10.72 10.46
CA LYS A 71 -39.55 -11.44 10.62
C LYS A 71 -39.71 -11.95 12.03
#